data_AF-A0A4Q0XW54-F1
#
_entry.id   AF-A0A4Q0XW54-F1
#
_cell.length_a   1.000
_cell.length_b   1.000
_cell.length_c   1.000
_cell.angle_alpha   90.00
_cell.angle_beta   90.00
_cell.angle_gamma   90.00
#
_symmetry.space_group_name_H-M   'P 1'
#
loop_
_entity.id
_entity.type
_entity.pdbx_description
1 polymer ?
#
loop_
_entity_poly.entity_id
_entity_poly.type
_entity_poly.pdbx_seq_one_letter_code
_entity_poly.pdbx_strand_id
1 'polypeptide(L)'
;MTKIKQDLLEMVEATMIPEVEAYIEDLHKIIEKKEQTDDTMNEVREMESFLVELQNIIYAVNENKIDDEQAQEIYEKIEKLIEEHSEEK
;
A
#
# COMPACT_ATOMS: atom_id res chain seq x y z
N MET A 1 18.98 -5.55 10.60
CA MET A 1 17.75 -5.86 9.86
C MET A 1 18.02 -7.06 8.98
N THR A 2 17.08 -8.00 8.88
CA THR A 2 17.22 -9.24 8.09
C THR A 2 16.86 -8.98 6.63
N LYS A 3 17.21 -9.89 5.72
CA LYS A 3 16.98 -9.70 4.27
C LYS A 3 15.49 -9.57 3.95
N ILE A 4 14.65 -10.45 4.50
CA ILE A 4 13.19 -10.38 4.28
C ILE A 4 12.57 -9.07 4.77
N LYS A 5 13.03 -8.54 5.91
CA LYS A 5 12.57 -7.24 6.41
C LYS A 5 13.00 -6.07 5.52
N GLN A 6 14.20 -6.15 4.94
CA GLN A 6 14.66 -5.17 3.95
C GLN A 6 13.85 -5.24 2.66
N ASP A 7 13.58 -6.45 2.16
CA ASP A 7 12.80 -6.67 0.94
C ASP A 7 11.36 -6.18 1.11
N LEU A 8 10.75 -6.44 2.27
CA LEU A 8 9.43 -5.89 2.62
C LEU A 8 9.43 -4.36 2.67
N LEU A 9 10.44 -3.74 3.30
CA LEU A 9 10.53 -2.27 3.31
C LEU A 9 10.69 -1.70 1.90
N GLU A 10 11.59 -2.27 1.09
CA GLU A 10 11.83 -1.82 -0.27
C GLU A 10 10.56 -1.93 -1.13
N MET A 11 9.85 -3.06 -1.05
CA MET A 11 8.56 -3.25 -1.75
C MET A 11 7.51 -2.22 -1.33
N VAL A 12 7.37 -1.97 -0.01
CA VAL A 12 6.36 -1.04 0.49
C VAL A 12 6.72 0.41 0.15
N GLU A 13 7.96 0.83 0.41
CA GLU A 13 8.40 2.22 0.25
C GLU A 13 8.63 2.62 -1.21
N ALA A 14 9.21 1.72 -2.02
CA ALA A 14 9.57 2.05 -3.40
C ALA A 14 8.49 1.75 -4.42
N THR A 15 7.55 0.84 -4.11
CA THR A 15 6.50 0.42 -5.04
C THR A 15 5.11 0.77 -4.52
N MET A 16 4.67 0.16 -3.41
CA MET A 16 3.26 0.23 -3.01
C MET A 16 2.80 1.62 -2.59
N ILE A 17 3.57 2.31 -1.74
CA ILE A 17 3.20 3.65 -1.27
C ILE A 17 3.09 4.62 -2.45
N PRO A 18 4.10 4.75 -3.33
CA PRO A 18 3.98 5.63 -4.50
C PRO A 18 2.78 5.33 -5.40
N GLU A 19 2.46 4.05 -5.62
CA GLU A 19 1.31 3.65 -6.44
C GLU A 19 -0.02 4.06 -5.80
N VAL A 20 -0.17 3.80 -4.49
CA VAL A 20 -1.39 4.16 -3.75
C VAL A 20 -1.53 5.68 -3.64
N GLU A 21 -0.45 6.42 -3.37
CA GLU A 21 -0.46 7.89 -3.33
C GLU A 21 -0.86 8.49 -4.68
N ALA A 22 -0.32 7.97 -5.78
CA ALA A 22 -0.69 8.42 -7.13
C ALA A 22 -2.17 8.16 -7.40
N TYR A 23 -2.70 7.00 -6.98
CA TYR A 23 -4.10 6.68 -7.16
C TYR A 23 -5.03 7.59 -6.34
N ILE A 24 -4.69 7.84 -5.07
CA ILE A 24 -5.40 8.80 -4.21
C ILE A 24 -5.41 10.19 -4.84
N GLU A 25 -4.28 10.63 -5.41
CA GLU A 25 -4.19 11.93 -6.09
C GLU A 25 -5.16 12.01 -7.27
N ASP A 26 -5.27 10.95 -8.07
CA ASP A 26 -6.19 10.90 -9.19
C ASP A 26 -7.66 10.92 -8.77
N LEU A 27 -8.01 10.21 -7.69
CA LEU A 27 -9.35 10.29 -7.09
C LEU A 27 -9.65 11.69 -6.55
N HIS A 28 -8.68 12.36 -5.92
CA HIS A 28 -8.84 13.75 -5.48
C HIS A 28 -9.08 14.71 -6.65
N LYS A 29 -8.42 14.52 -7.80
CA LYS A 29 -8.70 15.33 -9.01
C LYS A 29 -10.15 15.17 -9.48
N ILE A 30 -10.75 14.00 -9.35
CA ILE A 30 -12.17 13.77 -9.69
C ILE A 30 -13.06 14.57 -8.72
N ILE A 31 -12.74 14.55 -7.43
CA ILE A 31 -13.46 15.30 -6.39
C ILE A 31 -13.36 16.81 -6.61
N GLU A 32 -12.18 17.32 -6.95
CA GLU A 32 -11.96 18.75 -7.22
C GLU A 32 -12.78 19.24 -8.42
N LYS A 33 -12.94 18.40 -9.45
CA LYS A 33 -13.77 18.68 -10.61
C LYS A 33 -15.28 18.60 -10.34
N LYS A 34 -15.67 18.17 -9.13
CA LYS A 34 -17.07 17.89 -8.76
C LYS A 34 -17.70 16.75 -9.59
N GLU A 35 -16.87 15.82 -10.04
CA GLU A 35 -17.25 14.66 -10.85
C GLU A 35 -17.37 13.36 -10.02
N GLN A 36 -17.15 13.46 -8.71
CA GLN A 36 -17.16 12.31 -7.81
C GLN A 36 -18.56 11.72 -7.63
N THR A 37 -18.60 10.40 -7.47
CA THR A 37 -19.77 9.66 -6.99
C THR A 37 -19.59 9.25 -5.53
N ASP A 38 -20.62 8.65 -4.93
CA ASP A 38 -20.48 8.01 -3.63
C ASP A 38 -19.41 6.89 -3.65
N ASP A 39 -19.27 6.20 -4.78
CA ASP A 39 -18.24 5.17 -4.96
C ASP A 39 -16.83 5.79 -4.95
N THR A 40 -16.61 6.90 -5.67
CA THR A 40 -15.33 7.64 -5.61
C THR A 40 -14.98 8.06 -4.18
N MET A 41 -15.97 8.51 -3.41
CA MET A 41 -15.75 8.93 -2.02
C MET A 41 -15.43 7.75 -1.09
N ASN A 42 -16.00 6.57 -1.35
CA ASN A 42 -15.67 5.36 -0.60
C ASN A 42 -14.26 4.87 -0.96
N GLU A 43 -13.94 4.87 -2.25
CA GLU A 43 -12.65 4.44 -2.76
C GLU A 43 -11.49 5.29 -2.21
N VAL A 44 -11.63 6.61 -2.15
CA VAL A 44 -10.63 7.48 -1.50
C VAL A 44 -10.38 7.05 -0.05
N ARG A 45 -11.45 6.80 0.72
CA ARG A 45 -11.31 6.42 2.14
C ARG A 45 -10.64 5.06 2.31
N GLU A 46 -10.96 4.12 1.43
CA GLU A 46 -10.34 2.79 1.42
C GLU A 46 -8.85 2.89 1.09
N MET A 47 -8.49 3.67 0.08
CA MET A 47 -7.10 3.87 -0.32
C MET A 47 -6.29 4.65 0.72
N GLU A 48 -6.86 5.69 1.34
CA GLU A 48 -6.23 6.41 2.45
C GLU A 48 -6.02 5.49 3.66
N SER A 49 -6.98 4.62 3.96
CA SER A 49 -6.85 3.63 5.03
C SER A 49 -5.74 2.62 4.71
N PHE A 50 -5.67 2.14 3.46
CA PHE A 50 -4.63 1.24 3.01
C PHE A 50 -3.24 1.88 3.07
N LEU A 51 -3.10 3.16 2.70
CA LEU A 51 -1.85 3.91 2.83
C LEU A 51 -1.36 3.95 4.29
N VAL A 52 -2.27 4.13 5.25
CA VAL A 52 -1.94 4.09 6.68
C VAL A 52 -1.48 2.69 7.10
N GLU A 53 -2.07 1.62 6.57
CA GLU A 53 -1.62 0.25 6.83
C GLU A 53 -0.20 0.01 6.30
N LEU A 54 0.12 0.49 5.09
CA LEU A 54 1.48 0.42 4.52
C LEU A 54 2.50 1.16 5.40
N GLN A 55 2.15 2.35 5.89
CA GLN A 55 3.01 3.10 6.82
C GLN A 55 3.19 2.39 8.16
N ASN A 56 2.16 1.70 8.66
CA ASN A 56 2.26 0.89 9.87
C ASN A 56 3.18 -0.32 9.69
N ILE A 57 3.24 -0.92 8.50
CA ILE A 57 4.18 -1.99 8.18
C ILE A 57 5.62 -1.46 8.29
N ILE A 58 5.93 -0.32 7.67
CA ILE A 58 7.26 0.32 7.77
C ILE A 58 7.64 0.55 9.23
N TYR A 59 6.72 1.13 10.00
CA TYR A 59 6.94 1.39 11.42
C TYR A 59 7.19 0.10 12.20
N ALA A 60 6.42 -0.97 11.94
CA ALA A 60 6.57 -2.24 12.61
C ALA A 60 7.91 -2.93 12.28
N VAL A 61 8.39 -2.84 11.03
CA VAL A 61 9.71 -3.35 10.65
C VAL A 61 10.83 -2.56 11.33
N ASN A 62 10.77 -1.22 11.27
CA ASN A 62 11.81 -0.34 11.80
C ASN A 62 11.93 -0.42 13.33
N GLU A 63 10.80 -0.55 14.03
CA GLU A 63 10.77 -0.72 15.49
C GLU A 63 10.97 -2.18 15.93
N ASN A 64 11.27 -3.09 14.97
CA ASN A 64 11.45 -4.52 15.21
C ASN A 64 10.28 -5.15 16.00
N LYS A 65 9.04 -4.72 15.67
CA LYS A 65 7.79 -5.19 16.27
C LYS A 65 7.23 -6.46 15.62
N ILE A 66 7.79 -6.84 14.48
CA ILE A 66 7.50 -8.10 13.80
C ILE A 66 8.77 -8.94 13.68
N ASP A 67 8.61 -10.27 13.67
CA ASP A 67 9.70 -11.20 13.36
C ASP A 67 9.83 -11.45 11.84
N ASP A 68 10.73 -12.35 11.45
CA ASP A 68 11.00 -12.65 10.05
C ASP A 68 9.89 -13.48 9.40
N GLU A 69 9.17 -14.31 10.17
CA GLU A 69 8.04 -15.11 9.67
C GLU A 69 6.85 -14.19 9.37
N GLN A 70 6.55 -13.28 10.28
CA GLN A 70 5.55 -12.24 10.07
C GLN A 70 5.91 -11.31 8.90
N ALA A 71 7.19 -10.96 8.74
CA ALA A 71 7.65 -10.16 7.60
C ALA A 71 7.45 -10.92 6.27
N GLN A 72 7.75 -12.22 6.24
CA GLN A 72 7.54 -13.07 5.07
C GLN A 72 6.05 -13.14 4.69
N GLU A 73 5.15 -13.37 5.65
CA GLU A 73 3.72 -13.42 5.38
C GLU A 73 3.17 -12.11 4.82
N ILE A 74 3.65 -10.97 5.32
CA ILE A 74 3.23 -9.66 4.82
C ILE A 74 3.77 -9.44 3.41
N TYR A 75 5.05 -9.76 3.18
CA TYR A 75 5.68 -9.66 1.86
C TYR A 75 4.90 -10.45 0.81
N GLU A 76 4.58 -11.72 1.08
CA GLU A 76 3.83 -12.58 0.15
C GLU A 76 2.42 -12.03 -0.14
N LYS A 77 1.75 -11.44 0.85
CA LYS A 77 0.44 -10.81 0.64
C LYS A 77 0.54 -9.61 -0.29
N ILE A 78 1.55 -8.77 -0.12
CA ILE A 78 1.74 -7.59 -0.97
C ILE A 78 2.16 -8.00 -2.37
N GLU A 79 3.09 -8.96 -2.49
CA GLU A 79 3.51 -9.53 -3.78
C GLU A 79 2.30 -10.06 -4.55
N LYS A 80 1.41 -10.80 -3.89
CA LYS A 80 0.18 -11.29 -4.50
C LYS A 80 -0.76 -10.16 -4.96
N LEU A 81 -0.92 -9.10 -4.18
CA LEU A 81 -1.72 -7.94 -4.58
C LEU A 81 -1.15 -7.27 -5.84
N ILE A 82 0.17 -7.15 -5.93
CA ILE A 82 0.87 -6.61 -7.11
C ILE A 82 0.65 -7.54 -8.31
N GLU A 83 0.80 -8.86 -8.13
CA GLU A 83 0.58 -9.84 -9.20
C GLU A 83 -0.85 -9.76 -9.74
N GLU A 84 -1.86 -9.77 -8.87
CA GLU A 84 -3.27 -9.65 -9.25
C GLU A 84 -3.52 -8.35 -10.04
N HIS A 85 -2.90 -7.24 -9.64
CA HIS A 85 -3.03 -5.96 -10.35
C HIS A 85 -2.26 -5.92 -11.69
N SER A 86 -1.17 -6.68 -11.80
CA SER A 86 -0.34 -6.77 -13.01
C SER A 86 -0.95 -7.66 -14.09
N GLU A 87 -1.69 -8.70 -13.69
CA GLU A 87 -2.38 -9.63 -14.61
C GLU A 87 -3.69 -9.04 -15.19
N GLU A 88 -4.23 -7.98 -14.59
CA GLU A 88 -5.41 -7.26 -15.09
C GLU A 88 -5.09 -6.21 -16.19
N LYS A 89 -3.83 -6.06 -16.61
CA LYS A 89 -3.40 -5.13 -17.68
C LYS A 89 -3.25 -5.77 -19.07
#